data_AF-X7YYG0-F1
#
_entry.id   AF-X7YYG0-F1
#
_cell.length_a   1.000
_cell.length_b   1.000
_cell.length_c   1.000
_cell.angle_alpha   90.00
_cell.angle_beta   90.00
_cell.angle_gamma   90.00
#
_symmetry.space_group_name_H-M   'P 1'
#
loop_
_entity.id
_entity.type
_entity.pdbx_description
1 polymer ?
#
loop_
_entity_poly.entity_id
_entity_poly.type
_entity_poly.pdbx_seq_one_letter_code
_entity_poly.pdbx_strand_id
1 'polypeptide(L)'
;MTQTRLPDGFAVQVDRRVRVLGDGSALLGGSPTRLLRLAPAAQDMLSDGRLKVRDELTAQLARTLLDATVAHPRPPVAPHIVTSPW
;
A
#
# COMPACT_ATOMS: atom_id res chain seq x y z
N MET A 1 -11.16 11.15 -13.91
CA MET A 1 -10.57 11.92 -12.79
C MET A 1 -9.16 11.42 -12.60
N THR A 2 -8.15 12.24 -12.85
CA THR A 2 -6.74 11.81 -12.85
C THR A 2 -6.33 11.41 -11.44
N GLN A 3 -6.34 10.11 -11.17
CA GLN A 3 -5.85 9.57 -9.92
C GLN A 3 -4.33 9.81 -9.89
N THR A 4 -3.91 10.87 -9.22
CA THR A 4 -2.50 11.23 -9.08
C THR A 4 -1.77 10.03 -8.52
N ARG A 5 -0.91 9.44 -9.37
CA ARG A 5 -0.08 8.29 -9.04
C ARG A 5 0.67 8.58 -7.75
N LEU A 6 0.71 7.60 -6.85
CA LEU A 6 1.52 7.72 -5.63
C LEU A 6 2.98 8.00 -6.02
N PRO A 7 3.65 8.94 -5.33
CA PRO A 7 5.03 9.27 -5.65
C PRO A 7 5.96 8.07 -5.45
N ASP A 8 6.99 7.99 -6.28
CA ASP A 8 8.03 6.99 -6.12
C ASP A 8 8.71 7.10 -4.74
N GLY A 9 8.93 5.97 -4.09
CA GLY A 9 9.43 5.92 -2.72
C GLY A 9 8.35 5.92 -1.64
N PHE A 10 7.07 6.16 -1.99
CA PHE A 10 5.96 5.96 -1.07
C PHE A 10 5.87 4.48 -0.67
N ALA A 11 5.62 4.20 0.61
CA ALA A 11 5.41 2.84 1.06
C ALA A 11 3.99 2.70 1.62
N VAL A 12 3.42 1.51 1.48
CA VAL A 12 2.20 1.11 2.18
C VAL A 12 2.49 -0.15 2.98
N GLN A 13 1.85 -0.27 4.14
CA GLN A 13 1.94 -1.43 5.00
C GLN A 13 0.54 -2.02 5.16
N VAL A 14 0.38 -3.29 4.82
CA VAL A 14 -0.84 -4.05 5.07
C VAL A 14 -1.16 -4.00 6.57
N ASP A 15 -2.42 -3.72 6.91
CA ASP A 15 -2.88 -3.68 8.30
C ASP A 15 -2.67 -5.05 8.95
N ARG A 16 -2.20 -5.08 10.19
CA ARG A 16 -2.02 -6.31 10.97
C ARG A 16 -3.33 -7.08 11.19
N ARG A 17 -4.49 -6.41 11.05
CA ARG A 17 -5.82 -7.01 11.12
C ARG A 17 -6.23 -7.70 9.82
N VAL A 18 -5.53 -7.45 8.72
CA VAL A 18 -5.79 -8.14 7.44
C VAL A 18 -5.20 -9.54 7.51
N ARG A 19 -6.04 -10.53 7.23
CA ARG A 19 -5.61 -11.91 7.10
C ARG A 19 -5.26 -12.21 5.65
N VAL A 20 -4.09 -12.78 5.45
CA VAL A 20 -3.65 -13.32 4.16
C VAL A 20 -4.22 -14.74 4.02
N LEU A 21 -4.82 -15.04 2.88
CA LEU A 21 -5.47 -16.30 2.52
C LEU A 21 -4.83 -16.87 1.26
N GLY A 22 -4.83 -18.20 1.13
CA GLY A 22 -4.32 -18.89 -0.05
C GLY A 22 -2.88 -18.47 -0.39
N ASP A 23 -1.98 -18.60 0.57
CA ASP A 23 -0.54 -18.33 0.47
C ASP A 23 -0.12 -16.93 -0.02
N GLY A 24 -1.02 -15.94 0.04
CA GLY A 24 -0.75 -14.59 -0.50
C GLY A 24 -1.80 -14.12 -1.49
N SER A 25 -2.62 -15.02 -2.01
CA SER A 25 -3.56 -14.73 -3.10
C SER A 25 -4.78 -13.91 -2.74
N ALA A 26 -5.14 -13.84 -1.45
CA ALA A 26 -6.22 -12.98 -1.01
C ALA A 26 -5.92 -12.32 0.33
N LEU A 27 -6.42 -11.10 0.48
CA LEU A 27 -6.38 -10.30 1.70
C LEU A 27 -7.81 -10.13 2.20
N LEU A 28 -8.08 -10.50 3.44
CA LEU A 28 -9.35 -10.29 4.11
C LEU A 28 -9.15 -9.31 5.26
N GLY A 29 -9.73 -8.12 5.15
CA GLY A 29 -9.69 -7.13 6.22
C GLY A 29 -10.28 -5.79 5.82
N GLY A 30 -9.97 -4.76 6.57
CA GLY A 30 -10.67 -3.48 6.51
C GLY A 30 -11.93 -3.46 7.37
N SER A 31 -12.58 -2.30 7.44
CA SER A 31 -13.85 -2.14 8.15
C SER A 31 -14.76 -1.27 7.29
N PRO A 32 -15.80 -1.83 6.63
CA PRO A 32 -16.27 -3.22 6.70
C PRO A 32 -15.30 -4.24 6.08
N THR A 33 -15.36 -5.49 6.55
CA THR A 33 -14.48 -6.58 6.08
C THR A 33 -14.64 -6.79 4.58
N ARG A 34 -13.55 -6.64 3.83
CA ARG A 34 -13.50 -6.85 2.39
C ARG A 34 -12.48 -7.92 2.03
N LEU A 35 -12.84 -8.77 1.08
CA LEU A 35 -11.91 -9.72 0.47
C LEU A 35 -11.34 -9.09 -0.81
N LEU A 36 -10.05 -8.83 -0.82
CA LEU A 36 -9.28 -8.40 -1.98
C LEU A 36 -8.51 -9.59 -2.52
N ARG A 37 -8.60 -9.88 -3.82
CA ARG A 37 -7.75 -10.90 -4.45
C ARG A 37 -6.53 -10.24 -5.06
N LEU A 38 -5.35 -10.77 -4.76
CA LEU A 38 -4.09 -10.33 -5.33
C LEU A 38 -3.74 -11.20 -6.53
N ALA A 39 -3.43 -10.54 -7.64
CA ALA A 39 -2.80 -11.22 -8.77
C ALA A 39 -1.44 -11.79 -8.33
N PRO A 40 -0.96 -12.91 -8.91
CA PRO A 40 0.34 -13.50 -8.55
C PRO A 40 1.50 -12.48 -8.55
N ALA A 41 1.57 -11.64 -9.58
CA ALA A 41 2.58 -10.58 -9.66
C ALA A 41 2.52 -9.58 -8.50
N ALA A 42 1.33 -9.30 -7.95
CA ALA A 42 1.17 -8.41 -6.81
C ALA A 42 1.60 -9.05 -5.48
N GLN A 43 1.56 -10.39 -5.39
CA GLN A 43 2.01 -11.14 -4.22
C GLN A 43 3.54 -11.05 -4.12
N ASP A 44 4.24 -11.24 -5.24
CA ASP A 44 5.70 -11.10 -5.32
C ASP A 44 6.17 -9.66 -5.01
N MET A 45 5.34 -8.66 -5.32
CA MET A 45 5.59 -7.26 -4.98
C MET A 45 5.42 -6.93 -3.50
N LEU A 46 4.64 -7.72 -2.77
CA LEU A 46 4.39 -7.55 -1.33
C LEU A 46 5.41 -8.38 -0.54
N SER A 47 6.39 -7.70 0.04
CA SER A 47 7.37 -8.33 0.93
C SER A 47 7.02 -8.05 2.38
N ASP A 48 6.72 -9.08 3.18
CA ASP A 48 6.37 -8.96 4.61
C ASP A 48 5.17 -8.01 4.86
N GLY A 49 4.17 -8.07 3.97
CA GLY A 49 3.01 -7.17 4.00
C GLY A 49 3.34 -5.71 3.71
N ARG A 50 4.53 -5.42 3.16
CA ARG A 50 4.94 -4.07 2.77
C ARG A 50 5.11 -3.98 1.27
N LEU A 51 4.61 -2.88 0.70
CA LEU A 51 4.76 -2.55 -0.71
C LEU A 51 5.39 -1.17 -0.83
N LYS A 52 6.42 -1.05 -1.68
CA LYS A 52 7.06 0.24 -1.99
C LYS A 52 6.76 0.59 -3.44
N VAL A 53 6.29 1.81 -3.65
CA VAL A 53 6.04 2.36 -4.98
C VAL A 53 7.38 2.64 -5.66
N ARG A 54 7.60 1.96 -6.79
CA ARG A 54 8.80 2.08 -7.64
C ARG A 54 8.44 2.29 -9.12
N ASP A 55 7.23 1.93 -9.51
CA ASP A 55 6.73 1.95 -10.89
C ASP A 55 5.20 2.12 -10.90
N GLU A 56 4.60 2.20 -12.08
CA GLU A 56 3.16 2.41 -12.22
C GLU A 56 2.33 1.26 -11.63
N LEU A 57 2.80 0.01 -11.76
CA LEU A 57 2.13 -1.17 -11.24
C LEU A 57 2.05 -1.15 -9.71
N THR A 58 3.18 -0.92 -9.04
CA THR A 58 3.26 -0.80 -7.58
C THR A 58 2.49 0.41 -7.07
N ALA A 59 2.44 1.52 -7.82
CA ALA A 59 1.62 2.68 -7.47
C ALA A 59 0.12 2.39 -7.54
N GLN A 60 -0.32 1.69 -8.59
CA GLN A 60 -1.72 1.26 -8.74
C GLN A 60 -2.10 0.28 -7.64
N LEU A 61 -1.27 -0.74 -7.40
CA LEU A 61 -1.49 -1.72 -6.34
C LEU A 61 -1.55 -1.07 -4.96
N ALA A 62 -0.61 -0.19 -4.63
CA ALA A 62 -0.61 0.55 -3.38
C ALA A 62 -1.90 1.36 -3.22
N ARG A 63 -2.37 1.99 -4.30
CA ARG A 63 -3.62 2.74 -4.28
C ARG A 63 -4.84 1.84 -4.08
N THR A 64 -4.92 0.70 -4.73
CA THR A 64 -5.98 -0.29 -4.51
C THR A 64 -6.02 -0.78 -3.06
N LEU A 65 -4.86 -1.03 -2.45
CA LEU A 65 -4.79 -1.46 -1.05
C LEU A 65 -5.28 -0.37 -0.08
N LEU A 66 -4.93 0.89 -0.35
CA LEU A 66 -5.41 2.05 0.42
C LEU A 66 -6.92 2.25 0.24
N ASP A 67 -7.42 2.21 -0.99
CA ASP A 67 -8.85 2.38 -1.30
C ASP A 67 -9.69 1.23 -0.69
N ALA A 68 -9.11 0.03 -0.58
CA ALA A 68 -9.73 -1.10 0.09
C ALA A 68 -9.60 -1.06 1.62
N THR A 69 -8.92 -0.06 2.20
CA THR A 69 -8.66 0.08 3.66
C THR A 69 -7.90 -1.11 4.27
N VAL A 70 -7.20 -1.89 3.45
CA VAL A 70 -6.41 -3.06 3.88
C VAL A 70 -4.94 -2.71 4.07
N ALA A 71 -4.49 -1.54 3.61
CA ALA A 71 -3.15 -1.05 3.90
C ALA A 71 -3.19 0.39 4.40
N HIS A 72 -2.16 0.73 5.16
CA HIS A 72 -1.92 2.05 5.71
C HIS A 72 -0.78 2.74 4.97
N PRO A 73 -0.91 4.05 4.70
CA PRO A 73 0.17 4.82 4.11
C PRO A 73 1.34 4.93 5.10
N ARG A 74 2.53 4.59 4.63
CA ARG A 74 3.80 4.81 5.31
C ARG A 74 4.57 5.84 4.48
N PRO A 75 4.35 7.14 4.72
CA PRO A 75 5.18 8.15 4.06
C PRO A 75 6.65 7.84 4.35
N PRO A 76 7.56 7.98 3.37
CA PRO A 76 8.97 8.06 3.69
C PRO A 76 9.13 9.15 4.74
N VAL A 77 10.00 8.93 5.74
CA VAL A 77 10.31 10.00 6.69
C VAL A 77 10.77 11.17 5.84
N ALA A 78 9.95 12.21 5.74
CA ALA A 78 10.34 13.39 5.01
C ALA A 78 11.55 13.95 5.78
N PRO A 79 12.64 14.36 5.11
CA PRO A 79 13.55 15.27 5.76
C PRO A 79 12.70 16.46 6.19
N HIS A 80 12.60 16.69 7.50
CA HIS A 80 11.98 17.89 8.03
C HIS A 80 12.71 19.06 7.37
N ILE A 81 12.09 19.72 6.39
CA ILE A 81 12.46 21.08 6.04
C ILE A 81 12.19 21.86 7.32
N VAL A 82 13.27 22.14 8.05
CA VAL A 82 13.27 23.18 9.06
C VAL A 82 13.13 24.48 8.28
N THR A 83 11.89 24.90 8.06
CA THR A 83 11.64 26.31 7.77
C THR A 83 11.94 27.05 9.06
N SER A 84 13.13 27.63 9.13
CA SER A 84 13.46 28.63 10.15
C SER A 84 12.50 29.82 10.00
N PRO A 85 11.82 30.24 11.07
CA PRO A 85 11.15 31.52 11.09
C PRO A 85 12.19 32.61 11.36
N TRP A 86 12.27 33.60 10.46
CA TRP A 86 12.70 34.95 10.80
C TRP A 86 11.47 35.84 10.71
#